data_AF-A0A0D1ZJJ9-F1
#
_entry.id   AF-A0A0D1ZJJ9-F1
#
_cell.length_a   1.000
_cell.length_b   1.000
_cell.length_c   1.000
_cell.angle_alpha   90.00
_cell.angle_beta   90.00
_cell.angle_gamma   90.00
#
_symmetry.space_group_name_H-M   'P 1'
#
loop_
_entity.id
_entity.type
_entity.pdbx_description
1 polymer ?
#
loop_
_entity_poly.entity_id
_entity_poly.type
_entity_poly.pdbx_seq_one_letter_code
_entity_poly.pdbx_strand_id
1 'polypeptide(L)'
;MSPEELASFARAISNFPQEHIDHLYQLLLRLQETHVDPELDLIRSEYHALSSEDGIDTLPNDPYLQWLIDLFNSDAHSSLYTNFLDVLDEAHIDITDAGTNTDVETDHGRHAGPMVASWEPRPFERSHSPDTFNEHDPRWRQAIALDHRKLASQALEAWRDGLQRKREALLDYEDARANEFADQFYHKTLARKAVSHWRNTVKEMQNLERVAIEHRARKDAITALTSWTLGAREGLFKRVRDERLLYSSLGMWQGKVDAIREMQQKADIQYETHVTQQVLVKLFTTTSQLQEDQTQAALTYKQILSRKILRLWRAQLNNLGALEKKRESLMSTFAGRHVLRLWYDRTRSQIDEKQALLAREQMLKVKFFRRWQAYVKQSKEAKYTTAYQRMRRKVKVGIATAVLTNWRQQVSKIRRMRDVADEFRARRNVEAEHRLALVAIMSMYNRTQQVDNSLQQAQKFRREKIIARLEIFGNRWLLPTRQIMVNQRTADNYHSIKTAGYTLSRLRSWRNVTYRVKRLEDDADRLTQRNERKRTADLLQKWRRGAIKLNSEVQGIEERLLPVTPAARRSQLLASTTPAYTPASALFRKTRALKGYREEDED
;
A
#
# COMPACT_ATOMS: atom_id res chain seq x y z
N MET A 1 -11.45 -78.01 -6.87
CA MET A 1 -12.51 -78.99 -6.60
C MET A 1 -12.37 -80.12 -7.62
N SER A 2 -12.59 -81.38 -7.25
CA SER A 2 -12.55 -82.47 -8.24
C SER A 2 -13.83 -82.48 -9.10
N PRO A 3 -13.79 -82.96 -10.36
CA PRO A 3 -14.97 -82.96 -11.24
C PRO A 3 -16.11 -83.86 -10.72
N GLU A 4 -15.80 -84.89 -9.93
CA GLU A 4 -16.83 -85.75 -9.30
C GLU A 4 -17.55 -85.02 -8.15
N GLU A 5 -16.83 -84.21 -7.37
CA GLU A 5 -17.42 -83.35 -6.33
C GLU A 5 -18.27 -82.23 -6.95
N LEU A 6 -17.80 -81.58 -8.03
CA LEU A 6 -18.55 -80.59 -8.80
C LEU A 6 -19.90 -81.15 -9.29
N ALA A 7 -19.90 -82.33 -9.90
CA ALA A 7 -21.14 -82.98 -10.35
C ALA A 7 -22.07 -83.36 -9.19
N SER A 8 -21.54 -83.64 -8.00
CA SER A 8 -22.35 -83.94 -6.81
C SER A 8 -23.05 -82.69 -6.25
N PHE A 9 -22.33 -81.56 -6.19
CA PHE A 9 -22.89 -80.27 -5.76
C PHE A 9 -23.89 -79.71 -6.79
N ALA A 10 -23.62 -79.86 -8.09
CA ALA A 10 -24.52 -79.47 -9.18
C ALA A 10 -25.87 -80.21 -9.14
N ARG A 11 -25.85 -81.53 -8.86
CA ARG A 11 -27.08 -82.32 -8.67
C ARG A 11 -27.85 -81.97 -7.40
N ALA A 12 -27.16 -81.50 -6.37
CA ALA A 12 -27.81 -81.07 -5.13
C ALA A 12 -28.51 -79.71 -5.32
N ILE A 13 -27.84 -78.74 -5.95
CA ILE A 13 -28.42 -77.41 -6.19
C ILE A 13 -29.54 -77.42 -7.23
N SER A 14 -29.52 -78.32 -8.22
CA SER A 14 -30.61 -78.46 -9.19
C SER A 14 -31.96 -78.83 -8.57
N ASN A 15 -31.96 -79.34 -7.33
CA ASN A 15 -33.17 -79.68 -6.58
C ASN A 15 -33.62 -78.55 -5.64
N PHE A 16 -32.89 -77.44 -5.57
CA PHE A 16 -33.26 -76.30 -4.73
C PHE A 16 -34.28 -75.40 -5.44
N PRO A 17 -35.23 -74.80 -4.71
CA PRO A 17 -36.12 -73.78 -5.29
C PRO A 17 -35.31 -72.56 -5.73
N GLN A 18 -35.71 -71.94 -6.86
CA GLN A 18 -35.02 -70.78 -7.42
C GLN A 18 -34.87 -69.63 -6.41
N GLU A 19 -35.89 -69.41 -5.58
CA GLU A 19 -35.88 -68.39 -4.52
C GLU A 19 -34.71 -68.59 -3.53
N HIS A 20 -34.37 -69.83 -3.21
CA HIS A 20 -33.23 -70.12 -2.32
C HIS A 20 -31.89 -70.04 -3.05
N ILE A 21 -31.84 -70.34 -4.35
CA ILE A 21 -30.63 -70.15 -5.17
C ILE A 21 -30.30 -68.66 -5.28
N ASP A 22 -31.32 -67.82 -5.51
CA ASP A 22 -31.19 -66.37 -5.54
C ASP A 22 -30.80 -65.83 -4.15
N HIS A 23 -31.35 -66.39 -3.08
CA HIS A 23 -30.98 -66.06 -1.69
C HIS A 23 -29.50 -66.34 -1.39
N LEU A 24 -29.01 -67.51 -1.79
CA LEU A 24 -27.60 -67.89 -1.64
C LEU A 24 -26.69 -67.00 -2.49
N TYR A 25 -27.12 -66.62 -3.70
CA TYR A 25 -26.38 -65.68 -4.54
C TYR A 25 -26.30 -64.28 -3.93
N GLN A 26 -27.41 -63.75 -3.39
CA GLN A 26 -27.43 -62.47 -2.68
C GLN A 26 -26.54 -62.48 -1.43
N LEU A 27 -26.51 -63.58 -0.70
CA LEU A 27 -25.58 -63.78 0.41
C LEU A 27 -24.12 -63.70 -0.05
N LEU A 28 -23.77 -64.38 -1.13
CA LEU A 28 -22.41 -64.37 -1.66
C LEU A 28 -22.01 -62.97 -2.15
N LEU A 29 -22.94 -62.20 -2.72
CA LEU A 29 -22.72 -60.81 -3.07
C LEU A 29 -22.45 -59.93 -1.83
N ARG A 30 -23.23 -60.08 -0.74
CA ARG A 30 -22.98 -59.36 0.52
C ARG A 30 -21.63 -59.70 1.16
N LEU A 31 -21.27 -60.99 1.15
CA LEU A 31 -19.97 -61.43 1.64
C LEU A 31 -18.81 -60.89 0.76
N GLN A 32 -19.03 -60.72 -0.54
CA GLN A 32 -18.04 -60.15 -1.43
C GLN A 32 -17.88 -58.62 -1.25
N GLU A 33 -18.99 -57.91 -0.99
CA GLU A 33 -19.00 -56.46 -0.73
C GLU A 33 -18.33 -56.08 0.59
N THR A 34 -18.38 -56.95 1.59
CA THR A 34 -17.76 -56.70 2.91
C THR A 34 -16.24 -56.87 2.93
N HIS A 35 -15.62 -57.45 1.88
CA HIS A 35 -14.16 -57.56 1.68
C HIS A 35 -13.37 -58.18 2.87
N VAL A 36 -13.98 -59.12 3.61
CA VAL A 36 -13.32 -59.92 4.65
C VAL A 36 -13.21 -61.36 4.15
N ASP A 37 -12.07 -62.03 4.36
CA ASP A 37 -11.93 -63.45 4.05
C ASP A 37 -13.04 -64.23 4.79
N PRO A 38 -13.89 -65.00 4.09
CA PRO A 38 -15.11 -65.53 4.68
C PRO A 38 -14.79 -66.56 5.78
N GLU A 39 -15.00 -66.19 7.04
CA GLU A 39 -15.02 -67.13 8.17
C GLU A 39 -16.39 -67.81 8.29
N LEU A 40 -16.41 -69.07 8.71
CA LEU A 40 -17.65 -69.88 8.84
C LEU A 40 -18.72 -69.23 9.71
N ASP A 41 -18.32 -68.50 10.76
CA ASP A 41 -19.25 -67.81 11.65
C ASP A 41 -19.87 -66.57 10.99
N LEU A 42 -19.14 -65.92 10.08
CA LEU A 42 -19.62 -64.76 9.31
C LEU A 42 -20.68 -65.19 8.28
N ILE A 43 -20.44 -66.31 7.58
CA ILE A 43 -21.39 -66.89 6.62
C ILE A 43 -22.72 -67.20 7.33
N ARG A 44 -22.67 -67.81 8.52
CA ARG A 44 -23.87 -68.13 9.30
C ARG A 44 -24.60 -66.86 9.76
N SER A 45 -23.88 -65.85 10.25
CA SER A 45 -24.50 -64.61 10.70
C SER A 45 -25.17 -63.84 9.57
N GLU A 46 -24.52 -63.77 8.40
CA GLU A 46 -25.07 -63.06 7.22
C GLU A 46 -26.25 -63.81 6.59
N TYR A 47 -26.24 -65.16 6.62
CA TYR A 47 -27.38 -65.96 6.19
C TYR A 47 -28.61 -65.70 7.05
N HIS A 48 -28.46 -65.73 8.38
CA HIS A 48 -29.58 -65.43 9.26
C HIS A 48 -30.05 -63.97 9.17
N ALA A 49 -29.13 -63.02 8.93
CA ALA A 49 -29.48 -61.62 8.73
C ALA A 49 -30.30 -61.43 7.43
N LEU A 50 -29.86 -62.02 6.32
CA LEU A 50 -30.58 -61.99 5.04
C LEU A 50 -31.94 -62.69 5.12
N SER A 51 -31.99 -63.89 5.70
CA SER A 51 -33.26 -64.61 5.85
C SER A 51 -34.26 -63.86 6.75
N SER A 52 -33.78 -63.11 7.74
CA SER A 52 -34.63 -62.23 8.55
C SER A 52 -35.13 -61.00 7.78
N GLU A 53 -34.39 -60.52 6.78
CA GLU A 53 -34.80 -59.39 5.93
C GLU A 53 -35.80 -59.82 4.85
N ASP A 54 -35.61 -61.01 4.28
CA ASP A 54 -36.48 -61.56 3.23
C ASP A 54 -37.71 -62.30 3.78
N GLY A 55 -37.80 -62.46 5.10
CA GLY A 55 -38.96 -63.08 5.78
C GLY A 55 -39.03 -64.60 5.62
N ILE A 56 -37.90 -65.26 5.37
CA ILE A 56 -37.78 -66.71 5.20
C ILE A 56 -37.50 -67.33 6.58
N ASP A 57 -38.39 -68.21 7.05
CA ASP A 57 -38.24 -68.91 8.33
C ASP A 57 -37.03 -69.88 8.28
N THR A 58 -35.92 -69.51 8.93
CA THR A 58 -34.72 -70.37 8.99
C THR A 58 -34.84 -71.37 10.14
N LEU A 59 -34.78 -72.67 9.80
CA LEU A 59 -34.63 -73.75 10.77
C LEU A 59 -33.16 -73.81 11.23
N PRO A 60 -32.89 -74.21 12.49
CA PRO A 60 -31.52 -74.28 13.02
C PRO A 60 -30.60 -75.28 12.30
N ASN A 61 -31.16 -76.17 11.47
CA ASN A 61 -30.44 -77.07 10.57
C ASN A 61 -30.96 -76.90 9.13
N ASP A 62 -30.78 -75.70 8.57
CA ASP A 62 -31.19 -75.40 7.20
C ASP A 62 -30.31 -76.15 6.18
N PRO A 63 -30.87 -77.02 5.32
CA PRO A 63 -30.10 -77.79 4.34
C PRO A 63 -29.38 -76.91 3.31
N TYR A 64 -29.87 -75.70 3.03
CA TYR A 64 -29.28 -74.80 2.04
C TYR A 64 -28.03 -74.11 2.59
N LEU A 65 -28.07 -73.69 3.86
CA LEU A 65 -26.91 -73.17 4.58
C LEU A 65 -25.86 -74.27 4.76
N GLN A 66 -26.28 -75.49 5.09
CA GLN A 66 -25.37 -76.63 5.24
C GLN A 66 -24.66 -76.96 3.92
N TRP A 67 -25.37 -76.92 2.80
CA TRP A 67 -24.81 -77.11 1.46
C TRP A 67 -23.74 -76.05 1.12
N LEU A 68 -23.98 -74.78 1.46
CA LEU A 68 -23.02 -73.69 1.21
C LEU A 68 -21.79 -73.79 2.13
N ILE A 69 -21.96 -74.28 3.37
CA ILE A 69 -20.87 -74.59 4.29
C ILE A 69 -20.04 -75.78 3.78
N ASP A 70 -20.69 -76.81 3.24
CA ASP A 70 -20.00 -77.98 2.69
C ASP A 70 -19.22 -77.60 1.42
N LEU A 71 -19.78 -76.72 0.57
CA LEU A 71 -19.07 -76.13 -0.58
C LEU A 71 -17.84 -75.31 -0.15
N PHE A 72 -17.95 -74.55 0.95
CA PHE A 72 -16.83 -73.79 1.53
C PHE A 72 -15.70 -74.70 2.03
N ASN A 73 -16.03 -75.83 2.66
CA ASN A 73 -15.04 -76.75 3.21
C ASN A 73 -14.37 -77.65 2.14
N SER A 74 -14.94 -77.75 0.94
CA SER A 74 -14.48 -78.65 -0.12
C SER A 74 -13.22 -78.16 -0.85
N ASP A 75 -12.99 -76.84 -0.91
CA ASP A 75 -11.80 -76.28 -1.55
C ASP A 75 -11.35 -74.96 -0.91
N ALA A 76 -10.26 -75.00 -0.15
CA ALA A 76 -9.74 -73.85 0.60
C ALA A 76 -8.92 -72.87 -0.27
N HIS A 77 -8.64 -73.19 -1.54
CA HIS A 77 -7.74 -72.42 -2.39
C HIS A 77 -8.44 -71.51 -3.40
N SER A 78 -9.72 -71.76 -3.69
CA SER A 78 -10.56 -70.93 -4.56
C SER A 78 -11.60 -70.17 -3.73
N SER A 79 -12.03 -69.01 -4.21
CA SER A 79 -13.03 -68.22 -3.49
C SER A 79 -14.40 -68.91 -3.52
N LEU A 80 -15.16 -68.82 -2.43
CA LEU A 80 -16.50 -69.41 -2.33
C LEU A 80 -17.42 -68.97 -3.48
N TYR A 81 -17.30 -67.71 -3.90
CA TYR A 81 -18.05 -67.14 -5.02
C TYR A 81 -17.72 -67.83 -6.36
N THR A 82 -16.44 -68.06 -6.65
CA THR A 82 -16.02 -68.76 -7.88
C THR A 82 -16.49 -70.21 -7.90
N ASN A 83 -16.41 -70.92 -6.77
CA ASN A 83 -16.88 -72.30 -6.69
C ASN A 83 -18.41 -72.41 -6.85
N PHE A 84 -19.16 -71.42 -6.36
CA PHE A 84 -20.61 -71.38 -6.52
C PHE A 84 -21.03 -71.16 -7.98
N LEU A 85 -20.35 -70.27 -8.71
CA LEU A 85 -20.60 -70.05 -10.14
C LEU A 85 -20.24 -71.27 -10.98
N ASP A 86 -19.10 -71.91 -10.72
CA ASP A 86 -18.70 -73.14 -11.42
C ASP A 86 -19.74 -74.26 -11.24
N VAL A 87 -20.37 -74.34 -10.06
CA VAL A 87 -21.44 -75.32 -9.76
C VAL A 87 -22.75 -74.96 -10.48
N LEU A 88 -23.08 -73.68 -10.65
CA LEU A 88 -24.28 -73.24 -11.39
C LEU A 88 -24.13 -73.42 -12.90
N ASP A 89 -22.93 -73.15 -13.44
CA ASP A 89 -22.61 -73.40 -14.85
C ASP A 89 -22.73 -74.89 -15.19
N GLU A 90 -22.23 -75.78 -14.31
CA GLU A 90 -22.35 -77.24 -14.45
C GLU A 90 -23.79 -77.73 -14.25
N ALA A 91 -24.60 -77.04 -13.43
CA ALA A 91 -26.03 -77.32 -13.25
C ALA A 91 -26.93 -76.71 -14.36
N HIS A 92 -26.36 -75.90 -15.27
CA HIS A 92 -27.06 -75.14 -16.30
C HIS A 92 -28.16 -74.20 -15.75
N ILE A 93 -27.87 -73.49 -14.67
CA ILE A 93 -28.80 -72.54 -14.03
C ILE A 93 -28.29 -71.11 -14.25
N ASP A 94 -29.01 -70.31 -15.03
CA ASP A 94 -28.71 -68.90 -15.30
C ASP A 94 -29.30 -67.99 -14.21
N ILE A 95 -28.47 -67.23 -13.49
CA ILE A 95 -28.94 -66.23 -12.51
C ILE A 95 -29.30 -64.93 -13.24
N THR A 96 -30.57 -64.57 -13.26
CA THR A 96 -31.04 -63.29 -13.80
C THR A 96 -30.97 -62.17 -12.75
N ASP A 97 -30.07 -61.21 -12.94
CA ASP A 97 -29.99 -60.00 -12.11
C ASP A 97 -31.31 -59.21 -12.16
N ALA A 98 -31.95 -59.06 -10.99
CA ALA A 98 -33.03 -58.13 -10.65
C ALA A 98 -34.42 -58.38 -11.29
N GLY A 99 -35.30 -59.05 -10.55
CA GLY A 99 -36.66 -58.56 -10.23
C GLY A 99 -37.54 -58.00 -11.36
N THR A 100 -37.37 -58.44 -12.60
CA THR A 100 -38.37 -58.32 -13.64
C THR A 100 -39.06 -59.66 -13.76
N ASN A 101 -40.33 -59.70 -13.36
CA ASN A 101 -41.27 -60.70 -13.85
C ASN A 101 -41.32 -60.57 -15.37
N THR A 102 -40.39 -61.25 -16.05
CA THR A 102 -40.69 -61.79 -17.36
C THR A 102 -41.46 -63.06 -17.07
N ASP A 103 -42.78 -62.95 -17.24
CA ASP A 103 -43.64 -64.07 -17.59
C ASP A 103 -43.02 -64.72 -18.84
N VAL A 104 -42.05 -65.61 -18.63
CA VAL A 104 -41.71 -66.64 -19.58
C VAL A 104 -42.61 -67.80 -19.22
N GLU A 105 -43.88 -67.65 -19.61
CA GLU A 105 -44.64 -68.76 -20.14
C GLU A 105 -43.82 -69.37 -21.28
N THR A 106 -42.81 -70.19 -20.94
CA THR A 106 -42.35 -71.22 -21.84
C THR A 106 -43.44 -72.26 -21.86
N ASP A 107 -44.40 -71.95 -22.73
CA ASP A 107 -45.42 -72.83 -23.26
C ASP A 107 -44.73 -74.14 -23.66
N HIS A 108 -44.74 -75.12 -22.74
CA HIS A 108 -44.58 -76.52 -23.05
C HIS A 108 -45.81 -76.95 -23.83
N GLY A 109 -45.89 -76.47 -25.07
CA GLY A 109 -46.78 -76.92 -26.11
C GLY A 109 -46.48 -78.37 -26.42
N ARG A 110 -47.13 -79.25 -25.67
CA ARG A 110 -47.46 -80.62 -26.05
C ARG A 110 -48.05 -80.61 -27.46
N HIS A 111 -47.21 -80.91 -28.46
CA HIS A 111 -47.67 -81.62 -29.64
C HIS A 111 -47.12 -83.05 -29.59
N ALA A 112 -47.90 -83.91 -28.94
CA ALA A 112 -47.91 -85.32 -29.26
C ALA A 112 -48.39 -85.46 -30.72
N GLY A 113 -47.52 -85.98 -31.58
CA GLY A 113 -47.86 -86.41 -32.93
C GLY A 113 -46.63 -87.02 -33.62
N PRO A 114 -46.73 -88.21 -34.24
CA PRO A 114 -45.79 -89.28 -33.98
C PRO A 114 -44.86 -89.63 -35.14
N MET A 115 -43.84 -90.42 -34.80
CA MET A 115 -43.13 -91.37 -35.66
C MET A 115 -42.37 -90.82 -36.86
N VAL A 116 -41.06 -90.68 -36.61
CA VAL A 116 -39.99 -90.95 -37.57
C VAL A 116 -40.29 -92.23 -38.35
N ALA A 117 -40.62 -92.08 -39.63
CA ALA A 117 -40.57 -93.15 -40.62
C ALA A 117 -39.42 -92.86 -41.59
N SER A 118 -38.49 -93.82 -41.61
CA SER A 118 -37.30 -93.93 -42.45
C SER A 118 -37.52 -93.54 -43.91
N TRP A 119 -36.83 -92.50 -44.40
CA TRP A 119 -36.57 -92.34 -45.82
C TRP A 119 -35.05 -92.22 -46.02
N GLU A 120 -34.43 -93.37 -46.28
CA GLU A 120 -33.11 -93.48 -46.89
C GLU A 120 -33.08 -92.72 -48.23
N PRO A 121 -32.06 -91.90 -48.52
CA PRO A 121 -31.79 -91.49 -49.88
C PRO A 121 -30.97 -92.60 -50.56
N ARG A 122 -31.64 -93.42 -51.38
CA ARG A 122 -30.95 -94.29 -52.33
C ARG A 122 -30.24 -93.44 -53.41
N PRO A 123 -29.00 -93.77 -53.79
CA PRO A 123 -28.33 -93.11 -54.91
C PRO A 123 -28.97 -93.57 -56.22
N PHE A 124 -29.55 -92.63 -56.97
CA PHE A 124 -30.06 -92.89 -58.32
C PHE A 124 -28.93 -92.62 -59.32
N GLU A 125 -28.34 -93.69 -59.85
CA GLU A 125 -27.47 -93.65 -61.03
C GLU A 125 -28.27 -93.09 -62.22
N ARG A 126 -27.81 -91.97 -62.80
CA ARG A 126 -28.31 -91.45 -64.08
C ARG A 126 -27.32 -91.75 -65.18
N SER A 127 -27.59 -92.80 -65.95
CA SER A 127 -27.04 -92.98 -67.29
C SER A 127 -27.86 -92.19 -68.31
N HIS A 128 -27.19 -91.20 -68.92
CA HIS A 128 -27.39 -90.61 -70.25
C HIS A 128 -28.83 -90.35 -70.78
N SER A 129 -29.24 -89.07 -70.75
CA SER A 129 -30.26 -88.50 -71.63
C SER A 129 -29.69 -87.23 -72.30
N PRO A 130 -29.90 -87.02 -73.62
CA PRO A 130 -29.16 -86.07 -74.43
C PRO A 130 -29.90 -84.73 -74.52
N ASP A 131 -29.86 -83.93 -73.45
CA ASP A 131 -30.20 -82.49 -73.48
C ASP A 131 -29.35 -81.80 -72.41
N THR A 132 -28.10 -81.49 -72.75
CA THR A 132 -27.18 -80.76 -71.88
C THR A 132 -27.60 -79.29 -71.80
N PHE A 133 -28.56 -78.98 -70.91
CA PHE A 133 -28.79 -77.63 -70.41
C PHE A 133 -27.55 -77.18 -69.64
N ASN A 134 -26.85 -76.18 -70.15
CA ASN A 134 -25.64 -75.69 -69.52
C ASN A 134 -26.02 -74.64 -68.46
N GLU A 135 -26.06 -75.02 -67.18
CA GLU A 135 -26.31 -74.10 -66.04
C GLU A 135 -25.30 -72.93 -65.94
N HIS A 136 -24.23 -73.01 -66.73
CA HIS A 136 -23.16 -72.01 -66.84
C HIS A 136 -23.30 -71.11 -68.07
N ASP A 137 -24.36 -71.25 -68.87
CA ASP A 137 -24.63 -70.34 -69.99
C ASP A 137 -24.97 -68.93 -69.45
N PRO A 138 -24.22 -67.87 -69.86
CA PRO A 138 -24.51 -66.50 -69.44
C PRO A 138 -25.93 -66.04 -69.79
N ARG A 139 -26.53 -66.54 -70.87
CA ARG A 139 -27.91 -66.20 -71.26
C ARG A 139 -28.94 -66.81 -70.32
N TRP A 140 -28.69 -68.05 -69.86
CA TRP A 140 -29.55 -68.74 -68.90
C TRP A 140 -29.45 -68.10 -67.50
N ARG A 141 -28.23 -67.77 -67.05
CA ARG A 141 -28.02 -67.00 -65.82
C ARG A 141 -28.66 -65.61 -65.87
N GLN A 142 -28.61 -64.95 -67.03
CA GLN A 142 -29.28 -63.66 -67.23
C GLN A 142 -30.81 -63.81 -67.22
N ALA A 143 -31.36 -64.87 -67.82
CA ALA A 143 -32.79 -65.17 -67.76
C ALA A 143 -33.25 -65.43 -66.32
N ILE A 144 -32.53 -66.26 -65.57
CA ILE A 144 -32.81 -66.51 -64.14
C ILE A 144 -32.67 -65.24 -63.30
N ALA A 145 -31.65 -64.41 -63.55
CA ALA A 145 -31.49 -63.15 -62.84
C ALA A 145 -32.65 -62.18 -63.13
N LEU A 146 -33.16 -62.16 -64.37
CA LEU A 146 -34.33 -61.36 -64.73
C LEU A 146 -35.61 -61.91 -64.07
N ASP A 147 -35.78 -63.22 -64.02
CA ASP A 147 -36.92 -63.85 -63.36
C ASP A 147 -36.86 -63.70 -61.84
N HIS A 148 -35.68 -63.84 -61.22
CA HIS A 148 -35.46 -63.53 -59.81
C HIS A 148 -35.72 -62.05 -59.52
N ARG A 149 -35.35 -61.14 -60.42
CA ARG A 149 -35.64 -59.72 -60.27
C ARG A 149 -37.13 -59.44 -60.36
N LYS A 150 -37.85 -60.09 -61.28
CA LYS A 150 -39.31 -59.99 -61.39
C LYS A 150 -40.02 -60.58 -60.18
N LEU A 151 -39.56 -61.74 -59.69
CA LEU A 151 -40.08 -62.37 -58.48
C LEU A 151 -39.80 -61.51 -57.24
N ALA A 152 -38.62 -60.92 -57.14
CA ALA A 152 -38.29 -59.99 -56.05
C ALA A 152 -39.14 -58.72 -56.12
N SER A 153 -39.39 -58.15 -57.30
CA SER A 153 -40.29 -57.00 -57.43
C SER A 153 -41.73 -57.37 -57.07
N GLN A 154 -42.22 -58.53 -57.50
CA GLN A 154 -43.55 -59.02 -57.14
C GLN A 154 -43.69 -59.31 -55.63
N ALA A 155 -42.66 -59.89 -55.02
CA ALA A 155 -42.62 -60.13 -53.58
C ALA A 155 -42.57 -58.83 -52.78
N LEU A 156 -41.83 -57.82 -53.25
CA LEU A 156 -41.78 -56.48 -52.64
C LEU A 156 -43.11 -55.73 -52.80
N GLU A 157 -43.78 -55.87 -53.94
CA GLU A 157 -45.13 -55.33 -54.16
C GLU A 157 -46.14 -56.02 -53.23
N ALA A 158 -46.13 -57.35 -53.17
CA ALA A 158 -46.98 -58.11 -52.26
C ALA A 158 -46.70 -57.78 -50.77
N TRP A 159 -45.43 -57.53 -50.41
CA TRP A 159 -45.06 -57.12 -49.06
C TRP A 159 -45.50 -55.69 -48.74
N ARG A 160 -45.37 -54.75 -49.69
CA ARG A 160 -45.87 -53.37 -49.55
C ARG A 160 -47.39 -53.34 -49.44
N ASP A 161 -48.08 -54.09 -50.29
CA ASP A 161 -49.54 -54.25 -50.21
C ASP A 161 -49.93 -54.89 -48.88
N GLY A 162 -49.16 -55.87 -48.40
CA GLY A 162 -49.34 -56.47 -47.08
C GLY A 162 -49.15 -55.47 -45.93
N LEU A 163 -48.16 -54.58 -46.01
CA LEU A 163 -47.95 -53.51 -45.03
C LEU A 163 -49.04 -52.43 -45.08
N GLN A 164 -49.49 -52.05 -46.28
CA GLN A 164 -50.58 -51.09 -46.45
C GLN A 164 -51.88 -51.66 -45.89
N ARG A 165 -52.22 -52.91 -46.22
CA ARG A 165 -53.39 -53.61 -45.64
C ARG A 165 -53.27 -53.77 -44.12
N LYS A 166 -52.07 -54.07 -43.60
CA LYS A 166 -51.85 -54.11 -42.14
C LYS A 166 -52.02 -52.74 -41.49
N ARG A 167 -51.55 -51.68 -42.15
CA ARG A 167 -51.71 -50.29 -41.67
C ARG A 167 -53.18 -49.85 -41.74
N GLU A 168 -53.89 -50.16 -42.81
CA GLU A 168 -55.32 -49.90 -42.97
C GLU A 168 -56.14 -50.70 -41.94
N ALA A 169 -55.83 -51.99 -41.76
CA ALA A 169 -56.44 -52.79 -40.70
C ALA A 169 -56.14 -52.23 -39.30
N LEU A 170 -54.92 -51.79 -39.02
CA LEU A 170 -54.60 -51.14 -37.74
C LEU A 170 -55.35 -49.81 -37.57
N LEU A 171 -55.49 -48.99 -38.61
CA LEU A 171 -56.30 -47.77 -38.59
C LEU A 171 -57.80 -48.06 -38.34
N ASP A 172 -58.30 -49.20 -38.82
CA ASP A 172 -59.67 -49.66 -38.56
C ASP A 172 -59.87 -50.19 -37.11
N TYR A 173 -58.79 -50.64 -36.45
CA TYR A 173 -58.77 -51.10 -35.05
C TYR A 173 -58.30 -50.03 -34.05
N GLU A 174 -57.77 -48.90 -34.53
CA GLU A 174 -57.30 -47.79 -33.69
C GLU A 174 -58.48 -46.95 -33.20
N ASP A 175 -58.67 -46.89 -31.88
CA ASP A 175 -59.62 -45.97 -31.26
C ASP A 175 -59.16 -44.53 -31.48
N ALA A 176 -59.76 -43.84 -32.47
CA ALA A 176 -59.44 -42.45 -32.81
C ALA A 176 -59.46 -41.50 -31.59
N ARG A 177 -60.35 -41.76 -30.63
CA ARG A 177 -60.43 -41.01 -29.37
C ARG A 177 -59.24 -41.23 -28.44
N ALA A 178 -58.69 -42.44 -28.40
CA ALA A 178 -57.52 -42.76 -27.59
C ALA A 178 -56.25 -42.11 -28.16
N ASN A 179 -56.11 -42.11 -29.49
CA ASN A 179 -55.00 -41.44 -30.18
C ASN A 179 -55.06 -39.92 -30.03
N GLU A 180 -56.23 -39.29 -30.18
CA GLU A 180 -56.39 -37.86 -29.91
C GLU A 180 -56.05 -37.49 -28.46
N PHE A 181 -56.39 -38.35 -27.49
CA PHE A 181 -56.01 -38.15 -26.09
C PHE A 181 -54.50 -38.27 -25.88
N ALA A 182 -53.85 -39.25 -26.51
CA ALA A 182 -52.41 -39.44 -26.45
C ALA A 182 -51.65 -38.24 -27.06
N ASP A 183 -52.10 -37.73 -28.21
CA ASP A 183 -51.53 -36.54 -28.85
C ASP A 183 -51.75 -35.29 -28.00
N GLN A 184 -52.95 -35.08 -27.46
CA GLN A 184 -53.20 -33.97 -26.54
C GLN A 184 -52.35 -34.05 -25.28
N PHE A 185 -52.16 -35.25 -24.73
CA PHE A 185 -51.30 -35.48 -23.58
C PHE A 185 -49.83 -35.19 -23.92
N TYR A 186 -49.36 -35.65 -25.07
CA TYR A 186 -48.01 -35.38 -25.57
C TYR A 186 -47.78 -33.88 -25.77
N HIS A 187 -48.68 -33.18 -26.45
CA HIS A 187 -48.60 -31.73 -26.66
C HIS A 187 -48.64 -30.94 -25.36
N LYS A 188 -49.53 -31.29 -24.42
CA LYS A 188 -49.56 -30.65 -23.09
C LYS A 188 -48.27 -30.88 -22.32
N THR A 189 -47.72 -32.09 -22.38
CA THR A 189 -46.47 -32.44 -21.70
C THR A 189 -45.28 -31.71 -22.33
N LEU A 190 -45.21 -31.64 -23.66
CA LEU A 190 -44.18 -30.92 -24.39
C LEU A 190 -44.25 -29.41 -24.10
N ALA A 191 -45.45 -28.81 -24.13
CA ALA A 191 -45.66 -27.41 -23.78
C ALA A 191 -45.24 -27.11 -22.34
N ARG A 192 -45.58 -27.97 -21.37
CA ARG A 192 -45.13 -27.84 -19.97
C ARG A 192 -43.61 -27.90 -19.88
N LYS A 193 -42.97 -28.86 -20.54
CA LYS A 193 -41.50 -28.99 -20.57
C LYS A 193 -40.85 -27.75 -21.18
N ALA A 194 -41.32 -27.28 -22.35
CA ALA A 194 -40.81 -26.09 -23.01
C ALA A 194 -40.97 -24.83 -22.15
N VAL A 195 -42.15 -24.61 -21.55
CA VAL A 195 -42.40 -23.48 -20.65
C VAL A 195 -41.54 -23.57 -19.39
N SER A 196 -41.36 -24.76 -18.82
CA SER A 196 -40.49 -24.95 -17.65
C SER A 196 -39.03 -24.64 -17.97
N HIS A 197 -38.54 -25.12 -19.11
CA HIS A 197 -37.19 -24.83 -19.59
C HIS A 197 -37.01 -23.33 -19.83
N TRP A 198 -37.94 -22.69 -20.53
CA TRP A 198 -37.91 -21.24 -20.75
C TRP A 198 -37.89 -20.46 -19.42
N ARG A 199 -38.77 -20.79 -18.46
CA ARG A 199 -38.77 -20.16 -17.14
C ARG A 199 -37.45 -20.34 -16.40
N ASN A 200 -36.82 -21.51 -16.50
CA ASN A 200 -35.52 -21.77 -15.88
C ASN A 200 -34.42 -20.94 -16.55
N THR A 201 -34.38 -20.89 -17.88
CA THR A 201 -33.40 -20.05 -18.61
C THR A 201 -33.57 -18.56 -18.29
N VAL A 202 -34.80 -18.06 -18.18
CA VAL A 202 -35.06 -16.66 -17.79
C VAL A 202 -34.58 -16.40 -16.35
N LYS A 203 -34.83 -17.34 -15.42
CA LYS A 203 -34.31 -17.22 -14.05
C LYS A 203 -32.78 -17.23 -14.01
N GLU A 204 -32.13 -18.06 -14.82
CA GLU A 204 -30.67 -18.09 -14.93
C GLU A 204 -30.13 -16.76 -15.48
N MET A 205 -30.74 -16.20 -16.52
CA MET A 205 -30.37 -14.89 -17.04
C MET A 205 -30.53 -13.78 -15.99
N GLN A 206 -31.65 -13.75 -15.26
CA GLN A 206 -31.86 -12.80 -14.17
C GLN A 206 -30.84 -12.94 -13.04
N ASN A 207 -30.43 -14.17 -12.72
CA ASN A 207 -29.38 -14.41 -11.73
C ASN A 207 -28.02 -13.91 -12.23
N LEU A 208 -27.68 -14.14 -13.50
CA LEU A 208 -26.45 -13.63 -14.11
C LEU A 208 -26.44 -12.10 -14.17
N GLU A 209 -27.57 -11.46 -14.45
CA GLU A 209 -27.71 -10.00 -14.40
C GLU A 209 -27.47 -9.45 -13.00
N ARG A 210 -28.03 -10.07 -11.96
CA ARG A 210 -27.77 -9.69 -10.55
C ARG A 210 -26.29 -9.79 -10.21
N VAL A 211 -25.64 -10.90 -10.58
CA VAL A 211 -24.19 -11.08 -10.37
C VAL A 211 -23.38 -10.02 -11.13
N ALA A 212 -23.77 -9.69 -12.36
CA ALA A 212 -23.13 -8.65 -13.14
C ALA A 212 -23.28 -7.25 -12.51
N ILE A 213 -24.46 -6.92 -11.98
CA ILE A 213 -24.72 -5.67 -11.24
C ILE A 213 -23.87 -5.62 -9.98
N GLU A 214 -23.81 -6.69 -9.19
CA GLU A 214 -22.95 -6.77 -8.00
C GLU A 214 -21.47 -6.59 -8.35
N HIS A 215 -21.00 -7.21 -9.45
CA HIS A 215 -19.62 -7.06 -9.89
C HIS A 215 -19.31 -5.62 -10.32
N ARG A 216 -20.23 -4.95 -11.04
CA ARG A 216 -20.10 -3.53 -11.39
C ARG A 216 -20.04 -2.65 -10.14
N ALA A 217 -20.96 -2.85 -9.20
CA ALA A 217 -20.99 -2.10 -7.94
C ALA A 217 -19.69 -2.28 -7.12
N ARG A 218 -19.13 -3.50 -7.07
CA ARG A 218 -17.83 -3.76 -6.42
C ARG A 218 -16.69 -3.03 -7.13
N LYS A 219 -16.67 -3.04 -8.46
CA LYS A 219 -15.66 -2.34 -9.25
C LYS A 219 -15.75 -0.82 -9.03
N ASP A 220 -16.95 -0.27 -9.05
CA ASP A 220 -17.18 1.16 -8.81
C ASP A 220 -16.76 1.55 -7.39
N ALA A 221 -17.11 0.73 -6.37
CA ALA A 221 -16.65 0.93 -5.00
C ALA A 221 -15.12 0.90 -4.87
N ILE A 222 -14.43 -0.02 -5.56
CA ILE A 222 -12.96 -0.06 -5.59
C ILE A 222 -12.43 1.23 -6.22
N THR A 223 -12.98 1.66 -7.36
CA THR A 223 -12.52 2.90 -8.00
C THR A 223 -12.73 4.13 -7.12
N ALA A 224 -13.88 4.23 -6.44
CA ALA A 224 -14.17 5.31 -5.50
C ALA A 224 -13.23 5.30 -4.28
N LEU A 225 -12.91 4.12 -3.73
CA LEU A 225 -11.92 3.99 -2.66
C LEU A 225 -10.52 4.38 -3.13
N THR A 226 -10.13 4.01 -4.36
CA THR A 226 -8.82 4.43 -4.90
C THR A 226 -8.74 5.93 -5.13
N SER A 227 -9.80 6.57 -5.65
CA SER A 227 -9.83 8.02 -5.84
C SER A 227 -9.85 8.76 -4.50
N TRP A 228 -10.57 8.24 -3.50
CA TRP A 228 -10.59 8.82 -2.16
C TRP A 228 -9.26 8.70 -1.44
N THR A 229 -8.61 7.53 -1.50
CA THR A 229 -7.27 7.34 -0.92
C THR A 229 -6.20 8.18 -1.62
N LEU A 230 -6.29 8.36 -2.95
CA LEU A 230 -5.43 9.29 -3.69
C LEU A 230 -5.69 10.73 -3.26
N GLY A 231 -6.94 11.17 -3.17
CA GLY A 231 -7.29 12.51 -2.69
C GLY A 231 -6.83 12.78 -1.25
N ALA A 232 -6.93 11.78 -0.37
CA ALA A 232 -6.40 11.88 1.00
C ALA A 232 -4.86 12.00 1.02
N ARG A 233 -4.15 11.24 0.18
CA ARG A 233 -2.69 11.34 0.02
C ARG A 233 -2.28 12.70 -0.52
N GLU A 234 -2.96 13.21 -1.55
CA GLU A 234 -2.71 14.56 -2.08
C GLU A 234 -2.96 15.65 -1.03
N GLY A 235 -4.01 15.50 -0.22
CA GLY A 235 -4.28 16.40 0.90
C GLY A 235 -3.15 16.40 1.93
N LEU A 236 -2.61 15.23 2.28
CA LEU A 236 -1.42 15.12 3.15
C LEU A 236 -0.18 15.75 2.50
N PHE A 237 0.07 15.49 1.21
CA PHE A 237 1.21 16.10 0.50
C PHE A 237 1.12 17.63 0.45
N LYS A 238 -0.08 18.20 0.26
CA LYS A 238 -0.31 19.65 0.33
C LYS A 238 0.03 20.18 1.73
N ARG A 239 -0.49 19.55 2.79
CA ARG A 239 -0.17 19.96 4.18
C ARG A 239 1.32 19.92 4.47
N VAL A 240 2.01 18.83 4.12
CA VAL A 240 3.47 18.71 4.32
C VAL A 240 4.24 19.74 3.51
N ARG A 241 3.79 20.04 2.28
CA ARG A 241 4.40 21.10 1.46
C ARG A 241 4.20 22.47 2.08
N ASP A 242 3.00 22.78 2.55
CA ASP A 242 2.67 24.05 3.20
C ASP A 242 3.46 24.21 4.51
N GLU A 243 3.57 23.15 5.32
CA GLU A 243 4.42 23.14 6.52
C GLU A 243 5.88 23.43 6.18
N ARG A 244 6.45 22.79 5.14
CA ARG A 244 7.82 23.07 4.71
C ARG A 244 8.01 24.51 4.24
N LEU A 245 7.05 25.08 3.52
CA LEU A 245 7.06 26.48 3.12
C LEU A 245 6.96 27.42 4.33
N LEU A 246 6.15 27.09 5.33
CA LEU A 246 6.06 27.82 6.58
C LEU A 246 7.37 27.78 7.36
N TYR A 247 7.99 26.61 7.51
CA TYR A 247 9.30 26.49 8.15
C TYR A 247 10.39 27.27 7.41
N SER A 248 10.41 27.20 6.08
CA SER A 248 11.37 27.96 5.26
C SER A 248 11.16 29.47 5.40
N SER A 249 9.92 29.94 5.33
CA SER A 249 9.60 31.36 5.50
C SER A 249 9.88 31.87 6.91
N LEU A 250 9.60 31.06 7.93
CA LEU A 250 9.94 31.35 9.33
C LEU A 250 11.46 31.39 9.54
N GLY A 251 12.21 30.47 8.94
CA GLY A 251 13.68 30.48 8.96
C GLY A 251 14.25 31.74 8.27
N MET A 252 13.70 32.13 7.11
CA MET A 252 14.07 33.40 6.45
C MET A 252 13.72 34.61 7.30
N TRP A 253 12.57 34.59 7.98
CA TRP A 253 12.16 35.67 8.88
C TRP A 253 13.10 35.77 10.10
N GLN A 254 13.43 34.65 10.73
CA GLN A 254 14.39 34.61 11.83
C GLN A 254 15.76 35.15 11.39
N GLY A 255 16.28 34.68 10.24
CA GLY A 255 17.54 35.20 9.70
C GLY A 255 17.51 36.71 9.43
N LYS A 256 16.39 37.26 8.94
CA LYS A 256 16.22 38.71 8.77
C LYS A 256 16.15 39.46 10.11
N VAL A 257 15.46 38.90 11.11
CA VAL A 257 15.38 39.50 12.45
C VAL A 257 16.75 39.54 13.11
N ASP A 258 17.54 38.47 12.98
CA ASP A 258 18.90 38.42 13.53
C ASP A 258 19.83 39.41 12.80
N ALA A 259 19.73 39.50 11.47
CA ALA A 259 20.46 40.53 10.71
C ALA A 259 20.09 41.96 11.13
N ILE A 260 18.80 42.24 11.41
CA ILE A 260 18.36 43.54 11.93
C ILE A 260 18.94 43.79 13.32
N ARG A 261 18.97 42.78 14.20
CA ARG A 261 19.57 42.89 15.54
C ARG A 261 21.06 43.20 15.46
N GLU A 262 21.80 42.53 14.56
CA GLU A 262 23.22 42.83 14.34
C GLU A 262 23.42 44.27 13.84
N MET A 263 22.56 44.75 12.92
CA MET A 263 22.62 46.13 12.46
C MET A 263 22.27 47.13 13.57
N GLN A 264 21.31 46.82 14.44
CA GLN A 264 20.98 47.65 15.61
C GLN A 264 22.16 47.72 16.58
N GLN A 265 22.79 46.59 16.91
CA GLN A 265 23.98 46.56 17.75
C GLN A 265 25.12 47.41 17.15
N LYS A 266 25.35 47.31 15.83
CA LYS A 266 26.35 48.15 15.14
C LYS A 266 25.98 49.64 15.20
N ALA A 267 24.70 49.98 15.03
CA ALA A 267 24.22 51.35 15.12
C ALA A 267 24.35 51.92 16.54
N ASP A 268 24.05 51.11 17.57
CA ASP A 268 24.20 51.50 18.98
C ASP A 268 25.68 51.76 19.32
N ILE A 269 26.60 50.90 18.87
CA ILE A 269 28.05 51.11 19.04
C ILE A 269 28.49 52.40 18.32
N GLN A 270 28.02 52.65 17.09
CA GLN A 270 28.32 53.88 16.37
C GLN A 270 27.77 55.12 17.10
N TYR A 271 26.56 55.04 17.64
CA TYR A 271 25.97 56.11 18.42
C TYR A 271 26.79 56.38 19.70
N GLU A 272 27.18 55.35 20.44
CA GLU A 272 28.02 55.47 21.63
C GLU A 272 29.40 56.08 21.31
N THR A 273 30.06 55.63 20.23
CA THR A 273 31.34 56.22 19.79
C THR A 273 31.19 57.69 19.40
N HIS A 274 30.12 58.06 18.71
CA HIS A 274 29.86 59.46 18.37
C HIS A 274 29.55 60.32 19.61
N VAL A 275 28.73 59.82 20.54
CA VAL A 275 28.42 60.52 21.80
C VAL A 275 29.69 60.70 22.64
N THR A 276 30.52 59.67 22.76
CA THR A 276 31.80 59.76 23.49
C THR A 276 32.75 60.75 22.84
N GLN A 277 32.87 60.77 21.51
CA GLN A 277 33.63 61.80 20.79
C GLN A 277 33.10 63.21 21.06
N GLN A 278 31.77 63.44 21.00
CA GLN A 278 31.19 64.74 21.29
C GLN A 278 31.44 65.18 22.75
N VAL A 279 31.35 64.25 23.71
CA VAL A 279 31.66 64.53 25.12
C VAL A 279 33.14 64.86 25.29
N LEU A 280 34.04 64.13 24.64
CA LEU A 280 35.48 64.43 24.64
C LEU A 280 35.77 65.80 24.05
N VAL A 281 35.18 66.14 22.89
CA VAL A 281 35.32 67.48 22.28
C VAL A 281 34.83 68.55 23.25
N LYS A 282 33.67 68.37 23.88
CA LYS A 282 33.17 69.31 24.89
C LYS A 282 34.13 69.45 26.07
N LEU A 283 34.66 68.34 26.61
CA LEU A 283 35.66 68.36 27.69
C LEU A 283 36.95 69.08 27.27
N PHE A 284 37.45 68.86 26.06
CA PHE A 284 38.61 69.60 25.53
C PHE A 284 38.32 71.10 25.41
N THR A 285 37.14 71.48 24.91
CA THR A 285 36.77 72.90 24.83
C THR A 285 36.62 73.55 26.20
N THR A 286 36.00 72.86 27.18
CA THR A 286 35.83 73.42 28.53
C THR A 286 37.15 73.47 29.29
N THR A 287 38.05 72.51 29.11
CA THR A 287 39.40 72.57 29.70
C THR A 287 40.24 73.68 29.10
N SER A 288 40.17 73.92 27.78
CA SER A 288 40.81 75.06 27.13
C SER A 288 40.27 76.39 27.66
N GLN A 289 38.94 76.53 27.74
CA GLN A 289 38.29 77.72 28.31
C GLN A 289 38.69 77.95 29.77
N LEU A 290 38.76 76.90 30.59
CA LEU A 290 39.23 77.01 31.98
C LEU A 290 40.69 77.45 32.06
N GLN A 291 41.56 77.01 31.15
CA GLN A 291 42.95 77.48 31.10
C GLN A 291 43.02 78.95 30.68
N GLU A 292 42.27 79.36 29.66
CA GLU A 292 42.16 80.76 29.25
C GLU A 292 41.65 81.63 30.41
N ASP A 293 40.57 81.23 31.07
CA ASP A 293 40.01 81.93 32.24
C ASP A 293 41.02 82.00 33.40
N GLN A 294 41.79 80.93 33.66
CA GLN A 294 42.86 80.95 34.66
C GLN A 294 43.97 81.94 34.30
N THR A 295 44.38 82.01 33.03
CA THR A 295 45.39 82.99 32.60
C THR A 295 44.87 84.43 32.70
N GLN A 296 43.60 84.67 32.32
CA GLN A 296 42.96 85.99 32.47
C GLN A 296 42.77 86.37 33.95
N ALA A 297 42.37 85.42 34.81
CA ALA A 297 42.27 85.62 36.25
C ALA A 297 43.63 85.96 36.87
N ALA A 298 44.70 85.27 36.44
CA ALA A 298 46.06 85.58 36.89
C ALA A 298 46.52 86.99 36.45
N LEU A 299 46.21 87.40 35.21
CA LEU A 299 46.52 88.74 34.70
C LEU A 299 45.73 89.82 35.44
N THR A 300 44.43 89.64 35.63
CA THR A 300 43.58 90.60 36.37
C THR A 300 44.01 90.70 37.83
N TYR A 301 44.36 89.58 38.48
CA TYR A 301 44.91 89.58 39.84
C TYR A 301 46.22 90.37 39.92
N LYS A 302 47.16 90.16 38.99
CA LYS A 302 48.41 90.94 38.89
C LYS A 302 48.14 92.44 38.70
N GLN A 303 47.18 92.81 37.86
CA GLN A 303 46.78 94.22 37.67
C GLN A 303 46.12 94.84 38.91
N ILE A 304 45.27 94.09 39.62
CA ILE A 304 44.66 94.54 40.87
C ILE A 304 45.74 94.73 41.94
N LEU A 305 46.70 93.80 42.03
CA LEU A 305 47.83 93.88 42.95
C LEU A 305 48.68 95.11 42.66
N SER A 306 49.06 95.35 41.40
CA SER A 306 49.85 96.53 41.01
C SER A 306 49.11 97.84 41.29
N ARG A 307 47.80 97.90 41.01
CA ARG A 307 46.94 99.05 41.38
C ARG A 307 46.86 99.25 42.90
N LYS A 308 46.77 98.17 43.69
CA LYS A 308 46.73 98.23 45.16
C LYS A 308 48.07 98.75 45.71
N ILE A 309 49.19 98.26 45.20
CA ILE A 309 50.53 98.74 45.55
C ILE A 309 50.67 100.22 45.19
N LEU A 310 50.30 100.62 43.98
CA LEU A 310 50.31 102.02 43.55
C LEU A 310 49.42 102.93 44.41
N ARG A 311 48.23 102.45 44.80
CA ARG A 311 47.34 103.20 45.72
C ARG A 311 47.93 103.34 47.11
N LEU A 312 48.55 102.28 47.65
CA LEU A 312 49.25 102.33 48.93
C LEU A 312 50.43 103.31 48.88
N TRP A 313 51.22 103.26 47.80
CA TRP A 313 52.31 104.19 47.54
C TRP A 313 51.83 105.65 47.44
N ARG A 314 50.76 105.91 46.66
CA ARG A 314 50.15 107.25 46.58
C ARG A 314 49.60 107.73 47.92
N ALA A 315 48.98 106.84 48.71
CA ALA A 315 48.50 107.17 50.03
C ALA A 315 49.65 107.51 50.99
N GLN A 316 50.77 106.80 50.91
CA GLN A 316 51.98 107.12 51.68
C GLN A 316 52.57 108.47 51.27
N LEU A 317 52.70 108.75 49.97
CA LEU A 317 53.13 110.06 49.44
C LEU A 317 52.22 111.21 49.88
N ASN A 318 50.89 111.01 49.80
CA ASN A 318 49.92 112.01 50.25
C ASN A 318 49.96 112.21 51.78
N ASN A 319 50.20 111.16 52.55
CA ASN A 319 50.38 111.26 54.01
C ASN A 319 51.66 112.03 54.36
N LEU A 320 52.76 111.80 53.65
CA LEU A 320 53.98 112.58 53.82
C LEU A 320 53.77 114.05 53.47
N GLY A 321 53.11 114.35 52.34
CA GLY A 321 52.76 115.72 51.97
C GLY A 321 51.73 116.39 52.90
N ALA A 322 50.81 115.62 53.50
CA ALA A 322 49.88 116.12 54.51
C ALA A 322 50.56 116.38 55.87
N LEU A 323 51.60 115.60 56.21
CA LEU A 323 52.44 115.84 57.38
C LEU A 323 53.34 117.07 57.18
N GLU A 324 53.88 117.28 55.98
CA GLU A 324 54.64 118.48 55.61
C GLU A 324 53.76 119.74 55.65
N LYS A 325 52.54 119.69 55.06
CA LYS A 325 51.58 120.80 55.13
C LYS A 325 51.07 121.07 56.55
N LYS A 326 50.91 120.04 57.39
CA LYS A 326 50.62 120.21 58.83
C LYS A 326 51.78 120.85 59.59
N ARG A 327 53.02 120.59 59.19
CA ARG A 327 54.22 121.19 59.77
C ARG A 327 54.33 122.68 59.40
N GLU A 328 53.95 123.05 58.18
CA GLU A 328 53.86 124.45 57.73
C GLU A 328 52.65 125.19 58.32
N SER A 329 51.49 124.54 58.47
CA SER A 329 50.28 125.16 59.00
C SER A 329 50.24 125.30 60.53
N LEU A 330 51.23 124.77 61.27
CA LEU A 330 51.31 124.87 62.72
C LEU A 330 52.32 125.92 63.22
N MET A 331 53.00 126.65 62.32
CA MET A 331 54.02 127.66 62.65
C MET A 331 53.64 129.12 62.39
N SER A 332 52.36 129.45 62.18
CA SER A 332 51.89 130.85 62.26
C SER A 332 50.45 130.95 62.80
N THR A 333 50.36 130.90 64.13
CA THR A 333 49.43 131.69 64.97
C THR A 333 47.97 131.83 64.51
N PHE A 334 47.07 131.01 65.07
CA PHE A 334 45.85 131.51 65.75
C PHE A 334 45.12 130.36 66.50
N ALA A 335 45.69 129.96 67.63
CA ALA A 335 45.03 129.10 68.60
C ALA A 335 43.85 129.85 69.25
N GLY A 336 42.73 129.17 69.48
CA GLY A 336 41.78 129.57 70.53
C GLY A 336 40.29 129.36 70.22
N ARG A 337 39.77 129.78 69.07
CA ARG A 337 38.30 129.79 68.83
C ARG A 337 37.75 128.73 67.88
N HIS A 338 38.58 128.13 67.00
CA HIS A 338 38.13 127.09 66.06
C HIS A 338 38.16 125.66 66.65
N VAL A 339 38.96 125.46 67.72
CA VAL A 339 39.11 124.14 68.37
C VAL A 339 37.86 123.76 69.16
N LEU A 340 37.17 124.73 69.79
CA LEU A 340 35.94 124.46 70.56
C LEU A 340 34.75 124.15 69.66
N ARG A 341 34.57 124.82 68.51
CA ARG A 341 33.52 124.48 67.52
C ARG A 341 33.76 123.12 66.85
N LEU A 342 35.01 122.83 66.46
CA LEU A 342 35.40 121.53 65.92
C LEU A 342 35.24 120.39 66.95
N TRP A 343 35.42 120.66 68.25
CA TRP A 343 35.20 119.66 69.29
C TRP A 343 33.72 119.32 69.44
N TYR A 344 32.84 120.32 69.45
CA TYR A 344 31.38 120.10 69.46
C TYR A 344 30.88 119.33 68.21
N ASP A 345 31.29 119.72 67.00
CA ASP A 345 30.87 119.03 65.77
C ASP A 345 31.48 117.61 65.64
N ARG A 346 32.68 117.40 66.21
CA ARG A 346 33.34 116.08 66.25
C ARG A 346 32.72 115.14 67.27
N THR A 347 32.25 115.65 68.41
CA THR A 347 31.47 114.82 69.36
C THR A 347 30.10 114.43 68.81
N ARG A 348 29.44 115.32 68.07
CA ARG A 348 28.13 115.06 67.44
C ARG A 348 28.22 114.04 66.30
N SER A 349 29.18 114.21 65.39
CA SER A 349 29.44 113.24 64.30
C SER A 349 29.88 111.87 64.81
N GLN A 350 30.62 111.77 65.92
CA GLN A 350 30.97 110.47 66.52
C GLN A 350 29.78 109.75 67.14
N ILE A 351 28.80 110.49 67.67
CA ILE A 351 27.54 109.89 68.17
C ILE A 351 26.69 109.42 66.99
N ASP A 352 26.58 110.23 65.94
CA ASP A 352 25.79 109.89 64.74
C ASP A 352 26.43 108.73 63.94
N GLU A 353 27.75 108.66 63.82
CA GLU A 353 28.47 107.54 63.20
C GLU A 353 28.30 106.25 64.00
N LYS A 354 28.35 106.31 65.34
CA LYS A 354 28.09 105.15 66.19
C LYS A 354 26.65 104.67 66.03
N GLN A 355 25.67 105.58 65.97
CA GLN A 355 24.27 105.23 65.72
C GLN A 355 24.06 104.67 64.30
N ALA A 356 24.71 105.22 63.28
CA ALA A 356 24.64 104.73 61.90
C ALA A 356 25.31 103.36 61.72
N LEU A 357 26.42 103.09 62.41
CA LEU A 357 27.08 101.78 62.42
C LEU A 357 26.21 100.74 63.13
N LEU A 358 25.62 101.08 64.28
CA LEU A 358 24.68 100.20 64.97
C LEU A 358 23.43 99.91 64.13
N ALA A 359 22.87 100.92 63.45
CA ALA A 359 21.75 100.76 62.53
C ALA A 359 22.11 99.88 61.32
N ARG A 360 23.31 100.06 60.75
CA ARG A 360 23.82 99.22 59.65
C ARG A 360 24.06 97.79 60.09
N GLU A 361 24.61 97.57 61.28
CA GLU A 361 24.79 96.23 61.85
C GLU A 361 23.45 95.54 62.09
N GLN A 362 22.46 96.25 62.64
CA GLN A 362 21.10 95.73 62.83
C GLN A 362 20.44 95.40 61.47
N MET A 363 20.57 96.28 60.49
CA MET A 363 20.02 96.07 59.14
C MET A 363 20.70 94.89 58.42
N LEU A 364 22.01 94.72 58.56
CA LEU A 364 22.75 93.58 58.04
C LEU A 364 22.35 92.29 58.76
N LYS A 365 22.24 92.29 60.09
CA LYS A 365 21.74 91.14 60.88
C LYS A 365 20.36 90.71 60.39
N VAL A 366 19.42 91.64 60.21
CA VAL A 366 18.08 91.34 59.66
C VAL A 366 18.16 90.83 58.22
N LYS A 367 18.97 91.45 57.36
CA LYS A 367 19.12 91.04 55.95
C LYS A 367 19.70 89.64 55.82
N PHE A 368 20.76 89.32 56.56
CA PHE A 368 21.38 87.99 56.55
C PHE A 368 20.49 86.96 57.22
N PHE A 369 19.77 87.30 58.30
CA PHE A 369 18.82 86.40 58.93
C PHE A 369 17.64 86.05 58.00
N ARG A 370 17.08 87.02 57.28
CA ARG A 370 16.05 86.77 56.25
C ARG A 370 16.57 85.90 55.12
N ARG A 371 17.80 86.14 54.66
CA ARG A 371 18.44 85.33 53.61
C ARG A 371 18.71 83.90 54.08
N TRP A 372 19.15 83.73 55.33
CA TRP A 372 19.31 82.43 55.97
C TRP A 372 17.98 81.70 56.12
N GLN A 373 16.92 82.36 56.60
CA GLN A 373 15.58 81.78 56.69
C GLN A 373 15.06 81.33 55.32
N ALA A 374 15.24 82.13 54.27
CA ALA A 374 14.87 81.75 52.91
C ALA A 374 15.64 80.51 52.41
N TYR A 375 16.94 80.46 52.69
CA TYR A 375 17.79 79.32 52.31
C TYR A 375 17.43 78.04 53.09
N VAL A 376 17.11 78.16 54.38
CA VAL A 376 16.65 77.04 55.21
C VAL A 376 15.28 76.54 54.75
N LYS A 377 14.35 77.43 54.37
CA LYS A 377 13.06 77.05 53.78
C LYS A 377 13.25 76.30 52.46
N GLN A 378 14.06 76.83 51.54
CA GLN A 378 14.38 76.15 50.27
C GLN A 378 15.07 74.80 50.48
N SER A 379 16.00 74.69 51.44
CA SER A 379 16.66 73.43 51.79
C SER A 379 15.67 72.40 52.36
N LYS A 380 14.73 72.83 53.22
CA LYS A 380 13.67 71.95 53.75
C LYS A 380 12.70 71.51 52.64
N GLU A 381 12.25 72.42 51.78
CA GLU A 381 11.39 72.10 50.63
C GLU A 381 12.06 71.15 49.64
N ALA A 382 13.35 71.33 49.35
CA ALA A 382 14.14 70.42 48.53
C ALA A 382 14.25 69.02 49.17
N LYS A 383 14.43 68.94 50.50
CA LYS A 383 14.42 67.66 51.22
C LYS A 383 13.05 66.98 51.20
N TYR A 384 11.97 67.74 51.38
CA TYR A 384 10.61 67.17 51.33
C TYR A 384 10.22 66.72 49.92
N THR A 385 10.55 67.49 48.89
CA THR A 385 10.27 67.13 47.49
C THR A 385 11.08 65.90 47.06
N THR A 386 12.35 65.79 47.43
CA THR A 386 13.17 64.59 47.16
C THR A 386 12.67 63.37 47.93
N ALA A 387 12.28 63.52 49.21
CA ALA A 387 11.67 62.45 49.99
C ALA A 387 10.34 61.98 49.37
N TYR A 388 9.48 62.92 48.96
CA TYR A 388 8.21 62.63 48.28
C TYR A 388 8.43 61.91 46.94
N GLN A 389 9.39 62.35 46.12
CA GLN A 389 9.73 61.68 44.87
C GLN A 389 10.23 60.26 45.10
N ARG A 390 11.08 60.02 46.11
CA ARG A 390 11.51 58.66 46.49
C ARG A 390 10.34 57.79 46.93
N MET A 391 9.46 58.31 47.78
CA MET A 391 8.27 57.58 48.23
C MET A 391 7.35 57.23 47.05
N ARG A 392 7.07 58.20 46.17
CA ARG A 392 6.27 57.98 44.95
C ARG A 392 6.88 56.92 44.03
N ARG A 393 8.21 56.93 43.84
CA ARG A 393 8.92 55.90 43.07
C ARG A 393 8.79 54.52 43.73
N LYS A 394 8.97 54.43 45.05
CA LYS A 394 8.77 53.17 45.80
C LYS A 394 7.35 52.63 45.68
N VAL A 395 6.33 53.49 45.80
CA VAL A 395 4.92 53.09 45.63
C VAL A 395 4.65 52.61 44.20
N LYS A 396 5.14 53.33 43.19
CA LYS A 396 5.00 52.90 41.78
C LYS A 396 5.67 51.55 41.52
N VAL A 397 6.88 51.35 42.04
CA VAL A 397 7.60 50.07 41.93
C VAL A 397 6.83 48.98 42.66
N GLY A 398 6.33 49.23 43.87
CA GLY A 398 5.49 48.30 44.64
C GLY A 398 4.24 47.86 43.90
N ILE A 399 3.49 48.82 43.31
CA ILE A 399 2.32 48.53 42.47
C ILE A 399 2.72 47.71 41.25
N ALA A 400 3.79 48.10 40.55
CA ALA A 400 4.27 47.37 39.38
C ALA A 400 4.70 45.93 39.74
N THR A 401 5.39 45.74 40.86
CA THR A 401 5.77 44.41 41.35
C THR A 401 4.56 43.57 41.73
N ALA A 402 3.54 44.16 42.38
CA ALA A 402 2.31 43.46 42.76
C ALA A 402 1.49 43.04 41.52
N VAL A 403 1.38 43.93 40.52
CA VAL A 403 0.75 43.62 39.24
C VAL A 403 1.52 42.51 38.51
N LEU A 404 2.85 42.58 38.48
CA LEU A 404 3.70 41.54 37.88
C LEU A 404 3.55 40.19 38.58
N THR A 405 3.52 40.15 39.92
CA THR A 405 3.32 38.90 40.66
C THR A 405 1.93 38.32 40.41
N ASN A 406 0.89 39.16 40.38
CA ASN A 406 -0.47 38.71 40.09
C ASN A 406 -0.60 38.21 38.64
N TRP A 407 0.00 38.92 37.68
CA TRP A 407 0.08 38.47 36.29
C TRP A 407 0.81 37.12 36.16
N ARG A 408 1.97 36.96 36.82
CA ARG A 408 2.70 35.67 36.84
C ARG A 408 1.86 34.55 37.44
N GLN A 409 1.13 34.82 38.52
CA GLN A 409 0.20 33.85 39.12
C GLN A 409 -0.92 33.47 38.14
N GLN A 410 -1.56 34.43 37.48
CA GLN A 410 -2.59 34.17 36.47
C GLN A 410 -2.06 33.38 35.27
N VAL A 411 -0.88 33.75 34.75
CA VAL A 411 -0.23 33.01 33.66
C VAL A 411 0.10 31.59 34.10
N SER A 412 0.59 31.38 35.32
CA SER A 412 0.85 30.04 35.85
C SER A 412 -0.42 29.21 35.98
N LYS A 413 -1.54 29.82 36.40
CA LYS A 413 -2.86 29.17 36.47
C LYS A 413 -3.36 28.78 35.08
N ILE A 414 -3.23 29.67 34.09
CA ILE A 414 -3.60 29.38 32.70
C ILE A 414 -2.76 28.25 32.12
N ARG A 415 -1.45 28.23 32.39
CA ARG A 415 -0.57 27.12 31.98
C ARG A 415 -1.01 25.80 32.59
N ARG A 416 -1.22 25.75 33.92
CA ARG A 416 -1.73 24.53 34.58
C ARG A 416 -3.07 24.07 34.03
N MET A 417 -4.01 24.97 33.76
CA MET A 417 -5.29 24.60 33.14
C MET A 417 -5.11 24.06 31.71
N ARG A 418 -4.14 24.59 30.96
CA ARG A 418 -3.79 24.10 29.62
C ARG A 418 -3.15 22.73 29.68
N ASP A 419 -2.19 22.53 30.57
CA ASP A 419 -1.52 21.23 30.78
C ASP A 419 -2.55 20.16 31.16
N VAL A 420 -3.45 20.47 32.09
CA VAL A 420 -4.57 19.57 32.46
C VAL A 420 -5.52 19.32 31.28
N ALA A 421 -5.85 20.34 30.50
CA ALA A 421 -6.71 20.17 29.31
C ALA A 421 -6.04 19.31 28.24
N ASP A 422 -4.72 19.45 28.05
CA ASP A 422 -3.95 18.65 27.11
C ASP A 422 -3.80 17.20 27.61
N GLU A 423 -3.65 16.97 28.91
CA GLU A 423 -3.74 15.63 29.52
C GLU A 423 -5.12 14.98 29.31
N PHE A 424 -6.22 15.74 29.50
CA PHE A 424 -7.57 15.24 29.23
C PHE A 424 -7.77 14.89 27.75
N ARG A 425 -7.26 15.71 26.83
CA ARG A 425 -7.30 15.40 25.39
C ARG A 425 -6.48 14.15 25.06
N ALA A 426 -5.29 14.02 25.63
CA ALA A 426 -4.44 12.84 25.44
C ALA A 426 -5.14 11.57 25.93
N ARG A 427 -5.71 11.57 27.15
CA ARG A 427 -6.48 10.43 27.68
C ARG A 427 -7.67 10.09 26.78
N ARG A 428 -8.43 11.10 26.34
CA ARG A 428 -9.58 10.89 25.46
C ARG A 428 -9.19 10.33 24.09
N ASN A 429 -8.05 10.75 23.54
CA ASN A 429 -7.54 10.22 22.28
C ASN A 429 -7.14 8.74 22.43
N VAL A 430 -6.45 8.38 23.51
CA VAL A 430 -6.08 6.98 23.81
C VAL A 430 -7.33 6.12 24.00
N GLU A 431 -8.35 6.59 24.71
CA GLU A 431 -9.63 5.89 24.84
C GLU A 431 -10.35 5.74 23.49
N ALA A 432 -10.33 6.76 22.64
CA ALA A 432 -10.91 6.71 21.30
C ALA A 432 -10.17 5.70 20.40
N GLU A 433 -8.85 5.68 20.45
CA GLU A 433 -8.01 4.69 19.75
C GLU A 433 -8.29 3.27 20.25
N HIS A 434 -8.42 3.06 21.55
CA HIS A 434 -8.81 1.76 22.11
C HIS A 434 -10.21 1.32 21.66
N ARG A 435 -11.19 2.23 21.63
CA ARG A 435 -12.53 1.93 21.11
C ARG A 435 -12.50 1.58 19.62
N LEU A 436 -11.74 2.32 18.81
CA LEU A 436 -11.56 2.02 17.39
C LEU A 436 -10.88 0.65 17.19
N ALA A 437 -9.86 0.34 17.99
CA ALA A 437 -9.19 -0.95 17.96
C ALA A 437 -10.14 -2.10 18.34
N LEU A 438 -10.94 -1.93 19.41
CA LEU A 438 -11.94 -2.93 19.81
C LEU A 438 -13.02 -3.11 18.74
N VAL A 439 -13.54 -2.03 18.15
CA VAL A 439 -14.51 -2.09 17.05
C VAL A 439 -13.89 -2.78 15.82
N ALA A 440 -12.63 -2.49 15.49
CA ALA A 440 -11.93 -3.15 14.40
C ALA A 440 -11.77 -4.65 14.68
N ILE A 441 -11.32 -5.05 15.87
CA ILE A 441 -11.19 -6.45 16.28
C ILE A 441 -12.54 -7.17 16.21
N MET A 442 -13.62 -6.56 16.75
CA MET A 442 -14.97 -7.12 16.68
C MET A 442 -15.45 -7.25 15.24
N SER A 443 -15.18 -6.26 14.38
CA SER A 443 -15.55 -6.32 12.96
C SER A 443 -14.78 -7.42 12.21
N MET A 444 -13.49 -7.60 12.52
CA MET A 444 -12.67 -8.66 11.96
C MET A 444 -13.16 -10.02 12.44
N TYR A 445 -13.43 -10.19 13.73
CA TYR A 445 -13.98 -11.41 14.31
C TYR A 445 -15.34 -11.79 13.71
N ASN A 446 -16.25 -10.82 13.60
CA ASN A 446 -17.56 -11.04 12.97
C ASN A 446 -17.40 -11.43 11.50
N ARG A 447 -16.42 -10.84 10.80
CA ARG A 447 -16.16 -11.17 9.40
C ARG A 447 -15.51 -12.54 9.24
N THR A 448 -14.59 -12.94 10.12
CA THR A 448 -14.05 -14.31 10.12
C THR A 448 -15.15 -15.31 10.41
N GLN A 449 -16.03 -15.03 11.37
CA GLN A 449 -17.16 -15.90 11.69
C GLN A 449 -18.17 -16.00 10.54
N GLN A 450 -18.44 -14.90 9.82
CA GLN A 450 -19.25 -14.93 8.59
C GLN A 450 -18.59 -15.76 7.48
N VAL A 451 -17.28 -15.65 7.30
CA VAL A 451 -16.54 -16.46 6.33
C VAL A 451 -16.63 -17.94 6.71
N ASP A 452 -16.36 -18.29 7.96
CA ASP A 452 -16.45 -19.68 8.45
C ASP A 452 -17.85 -20.25 8.27
N ASN A 453 -18.89 -19.48 8.61
CA ASN A 453 -20.28 -19.90 8.39
C ASN A 453 -20.59 -20.11 6.91
N SER A 454 -20.12 -19.21 6.03
CA SER A 454 -20.30 -19.37 4.57
C SER A 454 -19.53 -20.58 4.02
N LEU A 455 -18.36 -20.89 4.60
CA LEU A 455 -17.52 -22.02 4.23
C LEU A 455 -18.20 -23.33 4.68
N GLN A 456 -18.75 -23.38 5.89
CA GLN A 456 -19.55 -24.50 6.37
C GLN A 456 -20.81 -24.71 5.51
N GLN A 457 -21.52 -23.64 5.13
CA GLN A 457 -22.66 -23.73 4.22
C GLN A 457 -22.25 -24.25 2.83
N ALA A 458 -21.13 -23.75 2.28
CA ALA A 458 -20.60 -24.23 1.01
C ALA A 458 -20.16 -25.70 1.09
N GLN A 459 -19.58 -26.13 2.21
CA GLN A 459 -19.22 -27.53 2.45
C GLN A 459 -20.45 -28.42 2.58
N LYS A 460 -21.49 -27.99 3.30
CA LYS A 460 -22.77 -28.70 3.37
C LYS A 460 -23.39 -28.85 1.98
N PHE A 461 -23.48 -27.75 1.23
CA PHE A 461 -23.99 -27.76 -0.14
C PHE A 461 -23.13 -28.65 -1.07
N ARG A 462 -21.80 -28.64 -0.89
CA ARG A 462 -20.90 -29.52 -1.64
C ARG A 462 -21.11 -30.99 -1.28
N ARG A 463 -21.30 -31.31 0.01
CA ARG A 463 -21.59 -32.67 0.48
C ARG A 463 -22.95 -33.14 -0.04
N GLU A 464 -23.99 -32.33 0.08
CA GLU A 464 -25.32 -32.62 -0.47
C GLU A 464 -25.26 -32.83 -1.99
N LYS A 465 -24.52 -31.99 -2.72
CA LYS A 465 -24.35 -32.13 -4.17
C LYS A 465 -23.50 -33.34 -4.55
N ILE A 466 -22.52 -33.72 -3.73
CA ILE A 466 -21.76 -34.95 -3.91
C ILE A 466 -22.69 -36.14 -3.65
N ILE A 467 -23.37 -36.21 -2.50
CA ILE A 467 -24.32 -37.26 -2.15
C ILE A 467 -25.42 -37.39 -3.22
N ALA A 468 -26.05 -36.31 -3.65
CA ALA A 468 -27.03 -36.34 -4.73
C ALA A 468 -26.44 -36.79 -6.07
N ARG A 469 -25.17 -36.49 -6.37
CA ARG A 469 -24.48 -37.05 -7.54
C ARG A 469 -24.09 -38.51 -7.35
N LEU A 470 -23.92 -38.98 -6.13
CA LEU A 470 -23.58 -40.37 -5.80
C LEU A 470 -24.83 -41.25 -5.77
N GLU A 471 -25.97 -40.73 -5.31
CA GLU A 471 -27.27 -41.45 -5.28
C GLU A 471 -27.89 -41.59 -6.67
N ILE A 472 -27.71 -40.63 -7.57
CA ILE A 472 -28.22 -40.70 -8.95
C ILE A 472 -27.47 -41.75 -9.80
N PHE A 473 -26.28 -42.17 -9.37
CA PHE A 473 -25.46 -43.13 -10.11
C PHE A 473 -24.95 -44.22 -9.16
N GLY A 474 -25.60 -45.38 -9.13
CA GLY A 474 -25.04 -46.59 -8.50
C GLY A 474 -23.67 -46.96 -9.09
N ASN A 475 -22.94 -47.88 -8.45
CA ASN A 475 -21.50 -48.24 -8.57
C ASN A 475 -20.81 -48.27 -9.97
N ARG A 476 -21.52 -48.09 -11.09
CA ARG A 476 -20.97 -48.08 -12.47
C ARG A 476 -20.29 -46.77 -12.91
N TRP A 477 -20.45 -45.63 -12.22
CA TRP A 477 -19.79 -44.35 -12.59
C TRP A 477 -18.38 -44.16 -12.01
N LEU A 478 -18.01 -44.98 -11.02
CA LEU A 478 -16.77 -44.88 -10.25
C LEU A 478 -15.54 -45.25 -11.10
N LEU A 479 -15.71 -46.17 -12.05
CA LEU A 479 -14.66 -46.57 -13.00
C LEU A 479 -14.35 -45.46 -14.03
N PRO A 480 -15.34 -44.90 -14.77
CA PRO A 480 -15.10 -43.79 -15.69
C PRO A 480 -14.52 -42.55 -15.00
N THR A 481 -15.00 -42.20 -13.80
CA THR A 481 -14.51 -41.03 -13.07
C THR A 481 -13.12 -41.23 -12.49
N ARG A 482 -12.75 -42.42 -12.02
CA ARG A 482 -11.35 -42.75 -11.69
C ARG A 482 -10.46 -42.58 -12.90
N GLN A 483 -10.90 -43.02 -14.08
CA GLN A 483 -10.13 -42.90 -15.32
C GLN A 483 -9.99 -41.44 -15.78
N ILE A 484 -11.04 -40.62 -15.67
CA ILE A 484 -10.98 -39.18 -15.93
C ILE A 484 -10.04 -38.47 -14.94
N MET A 485 -10.09 -38.82 -13.64
CA MET A 485 -9.22 -38.24 -12.62
C MET A 485 -7.74 -38.65 -12.81
N VAL A 486 -7.48 -39.88 -13.24
CA VAL A 486 -6.15 -40.33 -13.63
C VAL A 486 -5.67 -39.55 -14.87
N ASN A 487 -6.52 -39.39 -15.90
CA ASN A 487 -6.18 -38.63 -17.09
C ASN A 487 -5.90 -37.16 -16.78
N GLN A 488 -6.68 -36.53 -15.89
CA GLN A 488 -6.44 -35.17 -15.40
C GLN A 488 -5.10 -35.07 -14.65
N ARG A 489 -4.81 -36.01 -13.75
CA ARG A 489 -3.50 -36.07 -13.07
C ARG A 489 -2.35 -36.24 -14.06
N THR A 490 -2.51 -37.06 -15.10
CA THR A 490 -1.48 -37.19 -16.13
C THR A 490 -1.31 -35.92 -16.97
N ALA A 491 -2.40 -35.20 -17.27
CA ALA A 491 -2.36 -33.94 -17.99
C ALA A 491 -1.70 -32.82 -17.15
N ASP A 492 -2.01 -32.77 -15.84
CA ASP A 492 -1.39 -31.84 -14.89
C ASP A 492 0.10 -32.14 -14.71
N ASN A 493 0.48 -33.42 -14.62
CA ASN A 493 1.87 -33.85 -14.61
C ASN A 493 2.60 -33.47 -15.90
N TYR A 494 1.97 -33.63 -17.06
CA TYR A 494 2.55 -33.20 -18.33
C TYR A 494 2.71 -31.67 -18.41
N HIS A 495 1.72 -30.92 -17.91
CA HIS A 495 1.79 -29.46 -17.85
C HIS A 495 2.87 -28.97 -16.87
N SER A 496 3.02 -29.60 -15.70
CA SER A 496 4.06 -29.27 -14.73
C SER A 496 5.46 -29.58 -15.27
N ILE A 497 5.64 -30.71 -15.96
CA ILE A 497 6.91 -31.04 -16.64
C ILE A 497 7.20 -30.04 -17.76
N LYS A 498 6.22 -29.66 -18.57
CA LYS A 498 6.39 -28.69 -19.67
C LYS A 498 6.72 -27.28 -19.14
N THR A 499 6.06 -26.84 -18.08
CA THR A 499 6.35 -25.54 -17.45
C THR A 499 7.72 -25.55 -16.77
N ALA A 500 8.10 -26.62 -16.07
CA ALA A 500 9.46 -26.82 -15.54
C ALA A 500 10.52 -26.85 -16.65
N GLY A 501 10.24 -27.49 -17.79
CA GLY A 501 11.11 -27.49 -18.97
C GLY A 501 11.28 -26.09 -19.57
N TYR A 502 10.19 -25.32 -19.65
CA TYR A 502 10.21 -23.93 -20.10
C TYR A 502 11.00 -23.02 -19.15
N THR A 503 10.80 -23.14 -17.83
CA THR A 503 11.54 -22.35 -16.85
C THR A 503 13.03 -22.70 -16.85
N LEU A 504 13.40 -23.98 -16.95
CA LEU A 504 14.79 -24.42 -17.11
C LEU A 504 15.43 -23.89 -18.40
N SER A 505 14.72 -23.93 -19.53
CA SER A 505 15.18 -23.35 -20.79
C SER A 505 15.42 -21.85 -20.66
N ARG A 506 14.49 -21.14 -20.00
CA ARG A 506 14.61 -19.69 -19.75
C ARG A 506 15.76 -19.37 -18.79
N LEU A 507 15.98 -20.17 -17.76
CA LEU A 507 17.13 -20.04 -16.86
C LEU A 507 18.46 -20.30 -17.58
N ARG A 508 18.53 -21.28 -18.49
CA ARG A 508 19.70 -21.51 -19.35
C ARG A 508 19.96 -20.34 -20.30
N SER A 509 18.89 -19.77 -20.88
CA SER A 509 18.97 -18.57 -21.71
C SER A 509 19.50 -17.37 -20.90
N TRP A 510 18.94 -17.11 -19.72
CA TRP A 510 19.42 -16.06 -18.82
C TRP A 510 20.87 -16.28 -18.40
N ARG A 511 21.25 -17.51 -18.07
CA ARG A 511 22.65 -17.86 -17.76
C ARG A 511 23.57 -17.56 -18.94
N ASN A 512 23.17 -17.88 -20.17
CA ASN A 512 23.98 -17.61 -21.35
C ASN A 512 24.06 -16.11 -21.66
N VAL A 513 22.98 -15.36 -21.42
CA VAL A 513 22.96 -13.90 -21.54
C VAL A 513 23.89 -13.27 -20.50
N THR A 514 23.85 -13.70 -19.24
CA THR A 514 24.76 -13.18 -18.21
C THR A 514 26.23 -13.50 -18.51
N TYR A 515 26.53 -14.70 -19.03
CA TYR A 515 27.89 -15.02 -19.51
C TYR A 515 28.33 -14.13 -20.69
N ARG A 516 27.44 -13.84 -21.64
CA ARG A 516 27.75 -12.93 -22.76
C ARG A 516 27.99 -11.50 -22.27
N VAL A 517 27.15 -11.00 -21.36
CA VAL A 517 27.30 -9.68 -20.76
C VAL A 517 28.63 -9.58 -20.02
N LYS A 518 28.95 -10.56 -19.15
CA LYS A 518 30.22 -10.59 -18.42
C LYS A 518 31.43 -10.62 -19.35
N ARG A 519 31.37 -11.37 -20.46
CA ARG A 519 32.45 -11.38 -21.46
C ARG A 519 32.60 -10.04 -22.19
N LEU A 520 31.49 -9.36 -22.50
CA LEU A 520 31.52 -8.03 -23.10
C LEU A 520 32.07 -6.98 -22.14
N GLU A 521 31.78 -7.09 -20.85
CA GLU A 521 32.37 -6.27 -19.79
C GLU A 521 33.89 -6.51 -19.70
N ASP A 522 34.34 -7.78 -19.64
CA ASP A 522 35.76 -8.13 -19.63
C ASP A 522 36.50 -7.62 -20.88
N ASP A 523 35.88 -7.67 -22.06
CA ASP A 523 36.46 -7.17 -23.31
C ASP A 523 36.48 -5.63 -23.34
N ALA A 524 35.46 -4.96 -22.79
CA ALA A 524 35.44 -3.51 -22.63
C ALA A 524 36.55 -3.04 -21.67
N ASP A 525 36.75 -3.74 -20.55
CA ASP A 525 37.82 -3.44 -19.59
C ASP A 525 39.22 -3.66 -20.19
N ARG A 526 39.39 -4.67 -21.05
CA ARG A 526 40.65 -4.85 -21.80
C ARG A 526 40.89 -3.71 -22.80
N LEU A 527 39.83 -3.19 -23.44
CA LEU A 527 39.93 -2.05 -24.35
C LEU A 527 40.23 -0.75 -23.62
N THR A 528 39.61 -0.50 -22.45
CA THR A 528 39.92 0.66 -21.61
C THR A 528 41.37 0.60 -21.14
N GLN A 529 41.85 -0.55 -20.63
CA GLN A 529 43.25 -0.76 -20.27
C GLN A 529 44.21 -0.54 -21.44
N ARG A 530 43.87 -1.01 -22.65
CA ARG A 530 44.70 -0.78 -23.85
C ARG A 530 44.74 0.69 -24.24
N ASN A 531 43.61 1.40 -24.13
CA ASN A 531 43.53 2.82 -24.41
C ASN A 531 44.26 3.66 -23.36
N GLU A 532 44.19 3.29 -22.07
CA GLU A 532 44.96 3.90 -20.99
C GLU A 532 46.45 3.67 -21.17
N ARG A 533 46.88 2.46 -21.56
CA ARG A 533 48.27 2.16 -21.94
C ARG A 533 48.74 2.98 -23.13
N LYS A 534 47.89 3.18 -24.15
CA LYS A 534 48.21 4.08 -25.27
C LYS A 534 48.31 5.54 -24.83
N ARG A 535 47.38 6.02 -24.01
CA ARG A 535 47.41 7.40 -23.48
C ARG A 535 48.65 7.66 -22.62
N THR A 536 49.02 6.71 -21.76
CA THR A 536 50.24 6.79 -20.94
C THR A 536 51.49 6.71 -21.81
N ALA A 537 51.53 5.85 -22.84
CA ALA A 537 52.62 5.81 -23.80
C ALA A 537 52.74 7.11 -24.61
N ASP A 538 51.63 7.70 -25.06
CA ASP A 538 51.58 8.99 -25.75
C ASP A 538 52.05 10.13 -24.83
N LEU A 539 51.64 10.12 -23.56
CA LEU A 539 52.12 11.07 -22.54
C LEU A 539 53.62 10.92 -22.33
N LEU A 540 54.13 9.69 -22.20
CA LEU A 540 55.57 9.41 -22.09
C LEU A 540 56.33 9.82 -23.35
N GLN A 541 55.75 9.63 -24.54
CA GLN A 541 56.35 10.05 -25.80
C GLN A 541 56.36 11.58 -25.93
N LYS A 542 55.29 12.27 -25.49
CA LYS A 542 55.25 13.73 -25.38
C LYS A 542 56.28 14.24 -24.37
N TRP A 543 56.43 13.58 -23.23
CA TRP A 543 57.47 13.87 -22.24
C TRP A 543 58.88 13.66 -22.82
N ARG A 544 59.13 12.55 -23.53
CA ARG A 544 60.41 12.31 -24.23
C ARG A 544 60.68 13.38 -25.28
N ARG A 545 59.68 13.77 -26.09
CA ARG A 545 59.80 14.86 -27.05
C ARG A 545 60.06 16.21 -26.37
N GLY A 546 59.44 16.46 -25.22
CA GLY A 546 59.71 17.64 -24.38
C GLY A 546 61.13 17.65 -23.80
N ALA A 547 61.63 16.49 -23.33
CA ALA A 547 62.99 16.34 -22.84
C ALA A 547 64.04 16.47 -23.96
N ILE A 548 63.76 15.93 -25.15
CA ILE A 548 64.62 16.10 -26.34
C ILE A 548 64.61 17.57 -26.78
N LYS A 549 63.46 18.27 -26.70
CA LYS A 549 63.39 19.71 -26.95
C LYS A 549 64.21 20.52 -25.95
N LEU A 550 64.18 20.15 -24.67
CA LEU A 550 65.03 20.76 -23.63
C LEU A 550 66.52 20.51 -23.89
N ASN A 551 66.91 19.34 -24.40
CA ASN A 551 68.30 19.09 -24.79
C ASN A 551 68.70 19.79 -26.11
N SER A 552 67.77 20.05 -27.03
CA SER A 552 68.04 20.86 -28.23
C SER A 552 68.02 22.38 -27.96
N GLU A 553 67.35 22.83 -26.90
CA GLU A 553 67.37 24.23 -26.45
C GLU A 553 68.64 24.56 -25.65
N VAL A 554 69.38 23.57 -25.13
CA VAL A 554 70.68 23.76 -24.47
C VAL A 554 71.85 23.81 -25.47
N GLN A 555 71.63 23.47 -26.75
CA GLN A 555 72.66 23.54 -27.82
C GLN A 555 72.43 24.66 -28.85
N GLY A 556 71.45 25.54 -28.63
CA GLY A 556 71.15 26.69 -29.52
C GLY A 556 71.26 28.06 -28.83
N ILE A 557 71.87 28.13 -27.64
CA ILE A 557 72.14 29.39 -26.93
C ILE A 557 73.52 29.89 -27.38
N GLU A 558 73.63 30.19 -28.66
CA GLU A 558 74.65 31.05 -29.24
C GLU A 558 74.08 31.43 -30.61
N GLU A 559 73.94 32.73 -30.86
CA GLU A 559 73.35 33.31 -32.08
C GLU A 559 71.81 33.39 -32.16
N ARG A 560 71.23 34.36 -31.45
CA ARG A 560 70.68 35.59 -32.07
C ARG A 560 69.81 36.35 -31.08
N LEU A 561 70.40 37.40 -30.53
CA LEU A 561 69.72 38.52 -29.91
C LEU A 561 68.99 39.33 -30.99
N LEU A 562 67.69 39.58 -30.81
CA LEU A 562 67.06 40.84 -31.24
C LEU A 562 65.99 41.26 -30.22
N PRO A 563 66.02 42.51 -29.70
CA PRO A 563 65.05 43.03 -28.75
C PRO A 563 63.95 43.79 -29.48
N VAL A 564 62.66 43.45 -29.30
CA VAL A 564 61.56 44.29 -29.82
C VAL A 564 60.36 44.32 -28.86
N THR A 565 60.31 45.43 -28.12
CA THR A 565 59.20 46.30 -27.69
C THR A 565 57.78 45.77 -27.33
N PRO A 566 57.06 46.45 -26.40
CA PRO A 566 55.73 46.06 -25.92
C PRO A 566 54.57 46.21 -26.93
N ALA A 567 54.82 46.69 -28.16
CA ALA A 567 53.77 46.94 -29.16
C ALA A 567 53.27 45.65 -29.86
N ALA A 568 54.03 44.55 -29.82
CA ALA A 568 53.65 43.29 -30.47
C ALA A 568 52.67 42.41 -29.64
N ARG A 569 52.34 42.79 -28.39
CA ARG A 569 51.33 42.08 -27.58
C ARG A 569 49.88 42.46 -27.91
N ARG A 570 49.63 43.48 -28.74
CA ARG A 570 48.29 44.01 -29.01
C ARG A 570 47.63 43.47 -30.29
N SER A 571 48.35 42.74 -31.14
CA SER A 571 47.82 42.18 -32.41
C SER A 571 47.37 40.71 -32.34
N GLN A 572 47.59 40.02 -31.21
CA GLN A 572 47.14 38.62 -31.02
C GLN A 572 45.77 38.48 -30.32
N LEU A 573 45.10 39.58 -29.97
CA LEU A 573 43.79 39.57 -29.31
C LEU A 573 42.62 40.04 -30.20
N LEU A 574 42.84 40.29 -31.50
CA LEU A 574 41.79 40.79 -32.42
C LEU A 574 41.68 40.05 -33.76
N ALA A 575 42.29 38.87 -33.93
CA ALA A 575 42.18 38.08 -35.16
C ALA A 575 41.72 36.65 -34.86
N SER A 576 40.42 36.49 -34.60
CA SER A 576 39.54 35.49 -35.24
C SER A 576 38.34 35.16 -34.35
N THR A 577 37.32 35.99 -34.47
CA THR A 577 35.94 35.67 -34.12
C THR A 577 35.42 34.50 -34.99
N THR A 578 34.80 33.53 -34.31
CA THR A 578 33.81 32.49 -34.71
C THR A 578 32.81 32.90 -35.81
N PRO A 579 32.04 32.00 -36.52
CA PRO A 579 31.44 30.76 -35.98
C PRO A 579 31.21 29.56 -36.94
N ALA A 580 31.01 28.36 -36.40
CA ALA A 580 30.23 27.30 -37.05
C ALA A 580 29.46 26.49 -36.00
N TYR A 581 28.18 26.83 -35.91
CA TYR A 581 27.12 26.19 -35.12
C TYR A 581 26.73 24.88 -35.83
N THR A 582 26.84 23.73 -35.17
CA THR A 582 26.21 22.47 -35.62
C THR A 582 25.28 21.98 -34.50
N PRO A 583 23.95 22.02 -34.69
CA PRO A 583 23.02 21.55 -33.69
C PRO A 583 22.88 20.02 -33.76
N ALA A 584 23.14 19.34 -32.65
CA ALA A 584 22.76 17.96 -32.44
C ALA A 584 21.26 17.89 -32.13
N SER A 585 20.44 17.61 -33.15
CA SER A 585 19.00 17.33 -33.02
C SER A 585 18.70 15.88 -33.41
N ALA A 586 18.89 14.93 -32.50
CA ALA A 586 18.36 13.56 -32.65
C ALA A 586 18.44 12.71 -31.36
N LEU A 587 17.77 13.12 -30.27
CA LEU A 587 17.59 12.23 -29.10
C LEU A 587 16.20 12.34 -28.41
N PHE A 588 15.16 12.77 -29.13
CA PHE A 588 13.78 12.61 -28.67
C PHE A 588 12.92 11.94 -29.76
N ARG A 589 12.71 10.63 -29.60
CA ARG A 589 11.82 9.80 -30.41
C ARG A 589 10.40 9.94 -29.84
N LYS A 590 9.49 10.58 -30.57
CA LYS A 590 8.06 10.68 -30.24
C LYS A 590 7.29 9.54 -30.92
N THR A 591 6.45 8.91 -30.11
CA THR A 591 5.21 8.17 -30.40
C THR A 591 4.81 7.96 -31.86
N ARG A 592 4.66 6.67 -32.19
CA ARG A 592 4.01 6.12 -33.38
C ARG A 592 2.51 6.43 -33.32
N ALA A 593 2.04 7.34 -34.18
CA ALA A 593 0.62 7.48 -34.51
C ALA A 593 0.37 6.71 -35.80
N LEU A 594 -0.42 5.64 -35.71
CA LEU A 594 -1.06 4.98 -36.84
C LEU A 594 -2.35 5.76 -37.11
N LYS A 595 -2.45 6.35 -38.30
CA LYS A 595 -3.69 6.91 -38.85
C LYS A 595 -4.24 5.86 -39.81
N GLY A 596 -5.33 5.21 -39.41
CA GLY A 596 -6.15 4.35 -40.25
C GLY A 596 -7.56 4.94 -40.26
N TYR A 597 -7.99 5.31 -41.46
CA TYR A 597 -9.28 5.86 -41.86
C TYR A 597 -10.52 5.18 -41.23
N ARG A 598 -11.48 5.99 -40.78
CA ARG A 598 -12.88 6.02 -41.27
C ARG A 598 -13.68 7.10 -40.53
N GLU A 599 -14.04 8.15 -41.26
CA GLU A 599 -15.32 8.83 -41.09
C GLU A 599 -16.33 8.03 -41.91
N GLU A 600 -17.49 7.72 -41.33
CA GLU A 600 -18.80 7.76 -41.98
C GLU A 600 -19.88 7.47 -40.94
N ASP A 601 -20.87 8.38 -40.97
CA ASP A 601 -22.28 8.24 -40.66
C ASP A 601 -22.84 8.63 -39.28
N GLU A 602 -23.56 9.75 -39.38
CA GLU A 602 -24.71 10.22 -38.62
C GLU A 602 -25.81 9.13 -38.52
N ASP A 603 -26.23 8.82 -37.28
CA ASP A 603 -27.62 8.78 -36.79
C ASP A 603 -27.64 8.56 -35.27
#